data_AF-A0A7C2VCT0-F1
#
_entry.id   AF-A0A7C2VCT0-F1
#
_cell.length_a   1.000
_cell.length_b   1.000
_cell.length_c   1.000
_cell.angle_alpha   90.00
_cell.angle_beta   90.00
_cell.angle_gamma   90.00
#
_symmetry.space_group_name_H-M   'P 1'
#
loop_
_entity.id
_entity.type
_entity.pdbx_description
1 polymer ?
#
loop_
_entity_poly.entity_id
_entity_poly.type
_entity_poly.pdbx_seq_one_letter_code
_entity_poly.pdbx_strand_id
1 'polypeptide(L)'
;MKNLEQIPGVGKTIAQDFWDIGIHSVDQLKGQSPELLYKKLCGFKASAVDKCMLYVFRCAVYYASNTNHDPNLLKWWNWKDKN
;
A
#
# COMPACT_ATOMS: atom_id res chain seq x y z
N MET A 1 -3.20 13.03 11.57
CA MET A 1 -3.47 12.26 10.33
C MET A 1 -2.25 12.26 9.41
N LYS A 2 -1.11 11.68 9.82
CA LYS A 2 0.10 11.60 8.97
C LYS A 2 0.78 10.22 9.02
N ASN A 3 0.09 9.22 9.56
CA ASN A 3 0.74 7.95 9.86
C ASN A 3 1.02 7.14 8.57
N LEU A 4 0.20 7.25 7.52
CA LEU A 4 0.41 6.49 6.29
C LEU A 4 1.31 7.20 5.25
N GLU A 5 1.37 8.53 5.29
CA GLU A 5 2.25 9.34 4.42
C GLU A 5 3.74 9.14 4.70
N GLN A 6 4.10 8.47 5.80
CA GLN A 6 5.50 8.10 6.09
C GLN A 6 6.01 6.97 5.18
N ILE A 7 5.10 6.23 4.54
CA ILE A 7 5.46 5.14 3.62
C ILE A 7 5.99 5.77 2.32
N PRO A 8 7.21 5.40 1.88
CA PRO A 8 7.76 5.89 0.62
C PRO A 8 6.83 5.62 -0.56
N GLY A 9 6.50 6.68 -1.31
CA GLY A 9 5.57 6.59 -2.45
C GLY A 9 4.09 6.74 -2.10
N VAL A 10 3.72 6.88 -0.82
CA VAL A 10 2.35 7.15 -0.37
C VAL A 10 2.15 8.65 -0.17
N GLY A 11 1.49 9.31 -1.12
CA GLY A 11 1.01 10.68 -0.98
C GLY A 11 -0.38 10.77 -0.34
N LYS A 12 -0.89 11.98 -0.14
CA LYS A 12 -2.22 12.24 0.47
C LYS A 12 -3.36 11.46 -0.18
N THR A 13 -3.39 11.38 -1.51
CA THR A 13 -4.44 10.65 -2.25
C THR A 13 -4.41 9.16 -1.93
N ILE A 14 -3.22 8.55 -1.91
CA ILE A 14 -3.04 7.14 -1.59
C ILE A 14 -3.35 6.89 -0.11
N ALA A 15 -2.94 7.79 0.78
CA ALA A 15 -3.30 7.72 2.19
C ALA A 15 -4.82 7.77 2.38
N GLN A 16 -5.54 8.57 1.58
CA GLN A 16 -7.00 8.57 1.57
C GLN A 16 -7.56 7.23 1.07
N ASP A 17 -7.00 6.64 0.00
CA ASP A 17 -7.41 5.32 -0.48
C ASP A 17 -7.26 4.23 0.59
N PHE A 18 -6.19 4.28 1.39
CA PHE A 18 -6.03 3.41 2.56
C PHE A 18 -7.12 3.64 3.62
N TRP A 19 -7.43 4.91 3.91
CA TRP A 19 -8.49 5.26 4.86
C TRP A 19 -9.87 4.76 4.41
N ASP A 20 -10.18 4.91 3.13
CA ASP A 20 -11.43 4.50 2.52
C ASP A 20 -11.68 2.99 2.65
N ILE A 21 -10.62 2.18 2.67
CA ILE A 21 -10.69 0.73 2.87
C ILE A 21 -10.48 0.29 4.33
N GLY A 22 -10.48 1.25 5.26
CA GLY A 22 -10.42 1.01 6.71
C GLY A 22 -9.01 0.83 7.29
N ILE A 23 -7.97 1.30 6.60
CA ILE A 23 -6.59 1.33 7.09
C ILE A 23 -6.22 2.75 7.50
N HIS A 24 -5.98 2.97 8.79
CA HIS A 24 -5.71 4.29 9.37
C HIS A 24 -4.27 4.45 9.89
N SER A 25 -3.48 3.37 9.97
CA SER A 25 -2.10 3.39 10.45
C SER A 25 -1.21 2.35 9.76
N VAL A 26 0.12 2.57 9.82
CA VAL A 26 1.11 1.62 9.28
C VAL A 26 1.04 0.29 10.02
N ASP A 27 0.81 0.28 11.33
CA ASP A 27 0.68 -0.95 12.09
C ASP A 27 -0.46 -1.85 11.61
N GLN A 28 -1.56 -1.28 11.11
CA GLN A 28 -2.67 -2.06 10.56
C GLN A 28 -2.34 -2.78 9.25
N LEU A 29 -1.27 -2.37 8.57
CA LEU A 29 -0.77 -3.03 7.37
C LEU A 29 0.10 -4.25 7.67
N LYS A 30 0.59 -4.40 8.91
CA LYS A 30 1.42 -5.55 9.31
C LYS A 30 0.64 -6.85 9.11
N GLY A 31 1.19 -7.76 8.32
CA GLY A 31 0.58 -9.06 8.05
C GLY A 31 -0.68 -9.03 7.18
N GLN A 32 -1.05 -7.89 6.60
CA GLN A 32 -2.14 -7.84 5.60
C GLN A 32 -1.67 -8.42 4.26
N SER A 33 -2.59 -8.96 3.48
CA SER A 33 -2.32 -9.31 2.08
C SER A 33 -2.51 -8.09 1.18
N PRO A 34 -1.47 -7.65 0.44
CA PRO A 34 -1.59 -6.56 -0.53
C PRO A 34 -2.68 -6.79 -1.58
N GLU A 35 -2.85 -8.03 -2.02
CA GLU A 35 -3.85 -8.44 -3.01
C GLU A 35 -5.28 -8.27 -2.46
N LEU A 36 -5.49 -8.56 -1.17
CA LEU A 36 -6.78 -8.32 -0.53
C LEU A 36 -7.07 -6.83 -0.36
N LEU A 37 -6.07 -6.03 0.04
CA LEU A 37 -6.22 -4.57 0.14
C LEU A 37 -6.58 -3.94 -1.22
N TYR A 38 -5.91 -4.40 -2.29
CA TYR A 38 -6.23 -3.98 -3.65
C TYR A 38 -7.66 -4.34 -4.05
N LYS A 39 -8.10 -5.57 -3.78
CA LYS A 39 -9.50 -5.99 -4.05
C LYS A 39 -10.51 -5.15 -3.26
N LYS A 40 -10.22 -4.83 -1.99
CA LYS A 40 -11.06 -3.93 -1.18
C LYS A 40 -11.18 -2.56 -1.82
N LEU A 41 -10.08 -1.99 -2.32
CA LEU A 41 -10.09 -0.67 -2.95
C LEU A 41 -10.88 -0.67 -4.27
N CYS A 42 -10.69 -1.69 -5.11
CA CYS A 42 -11.50 -1.86 -6.32
C CYS A 42 -13.00 -1.98 -6.00
N GLY A 43 -13.33 -2.71 -4.93
CA GLY A 43 -14.70 -2.81 -4.43
C GLY A 43 -15.25 -1.46 -3.95
N PHE A 44 -14.46 -0.72 -3.16
CA PHE A 44 -14.84 0.59 -2.63
C PHE A 44 -15.07 1.63 -3.75
N LYS A 45 -14.15 1.69 -4.72
CA LYS A 45 -14.27 2.63 -5.86
C LYS A 45 -15.28 2.19 -6.92
N ALA A 46 -15.91 1.02 -6.75
CA ALA A 46 -16.80 0.39 -7.73
C ALA A 46 -16.19 0.34 -9.16
N SER A 47 -14.87 0.26 -9.25
CA SER A 47 -14.12 0.36 -10.51
C SER A 47 -12.77 -0.34 -10.40
N ALA A 48 -12.23 -0.77 -11.54
CA ALA A 48 -10.89 -1.31 -11.62
C ALA A 48 -9.86 -0.19 -11.38
N VAL A 49 -9.20 -0.23 -10.23
CA VAL A 49 -8.07 0.66 -9.93
C VAL A 49 -6.87 0.22 -10.76
N ASP A 50 -5.97 1.15 -11.07
CA ASP A 50 -4.74 0.79 -11.77
C ASP A 50 -3.89 -0.19 -10.95
N LYS A 51 -3.27 -1.15 -11.62
CA LYS A 51 -2.43 -2.18 -11.01
C LYS A 51 -1.22 -1.60 -10.27
N CYS A 52 -0.78 -0.38 -10.58
CA CYS A 52 0.24 0.33 -9.81
C CYS A 52 -0.12 0.42 -8.32
N MET A 53 -1.42 0.49 -7.99
CA MET A 53 -1.87 0.55 -6.61
C MET A 53 -1.61 -0.76 -5.86
N LEU A 54 -1.68 -1.92 -6.53
CA LEU A 54 -1.26 -3.19 -5.94
C LEU A 54 0.22 -3.15 -5.51
N TYR A 55 1.08 -2.55 -6.33
CA TYR A 55 2.50 -2.44 -6.03
C TYR A 55 2.77 -1.49 -4.86
N VAL A 56 1.98 -0.42 -4.76
CA VAL A 56 1.98 0.46 -3.58
C VAL A 56 1.55 -0.31 -2.33
N PHE A 57 0.49 -1.13 -2.39
CA PHE A 57 0.09 -1.98 -1.27
C PHE A 57 1.18 -2.96 -0.86
N ARG A 58 1.89 -3.59 -1.81
CA ARG A 58 3.01 -4.50 -1.52
C ARG A 58 4.14 -3.79 -0.79
N CYS A 59 4.54 -2.62 -1.29
CA CYS A 59 5.54 -1.76 -0.65
C CYS A 59 5.12 -1.32 0.76
N ALA A 60 3.85 -0.95 0.93
CA ALA A 60 3.30 -0.49 2.20
C ALA A 60 3.26 -1.59 3.27
N VAL A 61 2.82 -2.81 2.89
CA VAL A 61 2.81 -3.97 3.78
C VAL A 61 4.23 -4.39 4.15
N TYR A 62 5.17 -4.38 3.20
CA TYR A 62 6.58 -4.64 3.48
C TYR A 62 7.18 -3.61 4.44
N TYR A 63 6.96 -2.33 4.18
CA TYR A 63 7.41 -1.25 5.05
C TYR A 63 6.87 -1.41 6.48
N ALA A 64 5.59 -1.76 6.61
CA ALA A 64 4.96 -1.98 7.90
C ALA A 64 5.51 -3.22 8.62
N SER A 65 5.74 -4.31 7.90
CA SER A 65 6.10 -5.62 8.47
C SER A 65 7.58 -5.75 8.82
N ASN A 66 8.44 -4.89 8.28
CA ASN A 66 9.88 -4.91 8.49
C ASN A 66 10.33 -3.70 9.32
N THR A 67 11.30 -3.90 10.21
CA THR A 67 11.96 -2.80 10.95
C THR A 67 13.25 -2.34 10.28
N ASN A 68 13.95 -3.25 9.61
CA ASN A 68 15.10 -2.96 8.76
C ASN A 68 14.69 -3.14 7.30
N HIS A 69 14.77 -2.07 6.51
CA HIS A 69 14.27 -2.04 5.13
C HIS A 69 15.41 -2.02 4.12
N ASP A 70 15.36 -2.91 3.13
CA ASP A 70 16.11 -2.73 1.88
C ASP A 70 15.62 -1.48 1.13
N PRO A 71 16.48 -0.47 0.86
CA PRO A 71 16.12 0.73 0.12
C PRO A 71 15.53 0.49 -1.27
N ASN A 72 15.85 -0.64 -1.91
CA ASN A 72 15.25 -1.01 -3.19
C ASN A 72 13.80 -1.45 -3.03
N LEU A 73 13.45 -2.10 -1.93
CA LEU A 73 12.08 -2.53 -1.67
C LEU A 73 11.19 -1.40 -1.16
N LEU A 74 11.76 -0.24 -0.82
CA LEU A 74 11.01 1.00 -0.54
C LEU A 74 10.52 1.72 -1.81
N LYS A 75 10.93 1.26 -2.98
CA LYS A 75 10.49 1.81 -4.26
C LYS A 75 9.33 0.96 -4.76
N TRP A 76 8.10 1.50 -4.74
CA TRP A 76 6.91 0.74 -5.14
C TRP A 76 7.02 0.10 -6.53
N TRP A 77 7.73 0.73 -7.48
CA TRP A 77 7.92 0.18 -8.83
C TRP A 77 8.79 -1.08 -8.89
N ASN A 78 9.55 -1.39 -7.84
CA ASN A 78 10.29 -2.65 -7.73
C ASN A 78 9.38 -3.84 -7.35
N TRP A 79 8.12 -3.57 -6.98
CA TRP A 79 7.09 -4.59 -6.71
C TRP A 79 6.22 -4.94 -7.91
N LYS A 80 6.54 -4.36 -9.08
CA LYS A 80 5.93 -4.74 -10.36
C LYS A 80 6.14 -6.23 -10.60
N ASP A 81 5.14 -6.88 -11.18
CA ASP A 81 5.31 -8.27 -11.61
C ASP A 81 6.45 -8.33 -12.63
N LYS A 82 7.39 -9.25 -12.41
CA LYS A 82 8.44 -9.54 -13.37
C LYS A 82 7.81 -10.39 -14.47
N ASN A 83 7.72 -9.84 -15.68
CA ASN A 83 7.40 -10.60 -16.87
C ASN A 83 8.47 -11.68 -17.12
#